data_AF-A0A4P9VXU5-F1
#
_entry.id   AF-A0A4P9VXU5-F1
#
_cell.length_a   1.000
_cell.length_b   1.000
_cell.length_c   1.000
_cell.angle_alpha   90.00
_cell.angle_beta   90.00
_cell.angle_gamma   90.00
#
_symmetry.space_group_name_H-M   'P 1'
#
loop_
_entity.id
_entity.type
_entity.pdbx_description
1 polymer ?
#
loop_
_entity_poly.entity_id
_entity_poly.type
_entity_poly.pdbx_seq_one_letter_code
_entity_poly.pdbx_strand_id
1 'polypeptide(L)'
;MPPKASHKLGFPVFAVAFAPGNPVVLVGGGGGPNNSGVKNSLIAYTVNETTLELIPLAEHQFSKQEDACMSLAVHPKEKTFVAGVNCSAEDVKTGENLNCRVLYMAAEKFSQNRAYKTIGGGQESTDYQKTARFSPDGKFLLTGATDGM
;
A
#
# COMPACT_ATOMS: atom_id res chain seq x y z
N MET A 1 22.79 -19.11 -9.11
CA MET A 1 21.87 -18.22 -8.36
C MET A 1 21.38 -17.15 -9.31
N PRO A 2 20.09 -16.77 -9.28
CA PRO A 2 19.63 -15.62 -10.05
C PRO A 2 20.37 -14.35 -9.61
N PRO A 3 20.59 -13.37 -10.51
CA PRO A 3 21.08 -12.04 -10.13
C PRO A 3 20.27 -11.44 -8.98
N LYS A 4 20.94 -10.78 -8.03
CA LYS A 4 20.29 -10.18 -6.85
C LYS A 4 20.89 -8.83 -6.48
N ALA A 5 20.06 -7.93 -5.98
CA ALA A 5 20.45 -6.65 -5.40
C ALA A 5 19.68 -6.40 -4.09
N SER A 6 20.09 -5.39 -3.33
CA SER A 6 19.41 -4.96 -2.11
C SER A 6 19.35 -3.45 -2.05
N HIS A 7 18.21 -2.92 -1.63
CA HIS A 7 17.96 -1.48 -1.54
C HIS A 7 17.42 -1.17 -0.15
N LYS A 8 18.06 -0.23 0.56
CA LYS A 8 17.68 0.13 1.92
C LYS A 8 16.63 1.23 1.88
N LEU A 9 15.48 0.97 2.52
CA LEU A 9 14.46 1.98 2.77
C LEU A 9 14.57 2.54 4.19
N GLY A 10 14.15 3.79 4.35
CA GLY A 10 14.13 4.49 5.64
C GLY A 10 12.95 4.11 6.54
N PHE A 11 12.14 3.12 6.16
CA PHE A 11 10.98 2.64 6.91
C PHE A 11 10.81 1.12 6.74
N PRO A 12 10.18 0.42 7.69
CA PRO A 12 9.81 -0.99 7.57
C PRO A 12 8.90 -1.26 6.37
N VAL A 13 9.22 -2.29 5.57
CA VAL A 13 8.40 -2.72 4.42
C VAL A 13 7.45 -3.82 4.85
N PHE A 14 6.15 -3.61 4.62
CA PHE A 14 5.12 -4.63 4.91
C PHE A 14 4.45 -5.17 3.64
N ALA A 15 4.52 -4.44 2.53
CA ALA A 15 3.91 -4.86 1.27
C ALA A 15 4.81 -4.54 0.06
N VAL A 16 4.83 -5.44 -0.92
CA VAL A 16 5.51 -5.26 -2.20
C VAL A 16 4.71 -5.93 -3.31
N ALA A 17 4.63 -5.30 -4.48
CA ALA A 17 3.95 -5.87 -5.65
C ALA A 17 4.54 -5.34 -6.95
N PHE A 18 4.62 -6.20 -7.97
CA PHE A 18 4.88 -5.77 -9.34
C PHE A 18 3.59 -5.26 -9.98
N ALA A 19 3.70 -4.17 -10.74
CA ALA A 19 2.64 -3.69 -11.61
C ALA A 19 2.81 -4.23 -13.04
N PRO A 20 1.71 -4.41 -13.79
CA PRO A 20 1.77 -4.84 -15.18
C PRO A 20 2.40 -3.75 -16.08
N GLY A 21 3.24 -4.16 -17.04
CA GLY A 21 4.06 -3.27 -17.88
C GLY A 21 5.54 -3.32 -17.48
N ASN A 22 6.41 -2.49 -18.11
CA ASN A 22 7.83 -2.31 -17.71
C ASN A 22 8.01 -2.38 -16.20
N PRO A 23 9.07 -3.01 -15.65
CA PRO A 23 9.07 -3.56 -14.31
C PRO A 23 8.95 -2.48 -13.23
N VAL A 24 7.70 -2.09 -12.96
CA VAL A 24 7.34 -1.16 -11.91
C VAL A 24 7.05 -1.97 -10.66
N VAL A 25 7.73 -1.61 -9.58
CA VAL A 25 7.55 -2.23 -8.26
C VAL A 25 6.93 -1.19 -7.34
N LEU A 26 5.82 -1.53 -6.71
CA LEU A 26 5.23 -0.78 -5.60
C LEU A 26 5.71 -1.36 -4.29
N VAL A 27 6.11 -0.50 -3.36
CA VAL A 27 6.56 -0.84 -2.02
C VAL A 27 5.80 0.02 -1.01
N GLY A 28 5.15 -0.63 -0.05
CA GLY A 28 4.36 0.02 1.00
C GLY A 28 4.85 -0.38 2.38
N GLY A 29 4.84 0.57 3.30
CA GLY A 29 5.15 0.30 4.70
C GLY A 29 5.18 1.57 5.54
N GLY A 30 5.82 1.50 6.70
CA GLY A 30 5.87 2.64 7.60
C GLY A 30 6.21 2.32 9.06
N GLY A 31 6.27 3.37 9.87
CA GLY A 31 6.45 3.30 11.32
C GLY A 31 5.15 3.30 12.12
N GLY A 32 3.99 3.36 11.46
CA GLY A 32 2.67 3.45 12.09
C GLY A 32 2.33 4.86 12.60
N PRO A 33 1.23 5.02 13.36
CA PRO A 33 0.69 6.34 13.74
C PRO A 33 1.42 6.99 14.93
N ASN A 34 2.39 6.30 15.55
CA ASN A 34 2.94 6.66 16.87
C ASN A 34 4.06 7.73 16.84
N ASN A 35 4.10 8.62 15.84
CA ASN A 35 5.07 9.73 15.75
C ASN A 35 6.55 9.30 15.96
N SER A 36 6.93 8.12 15.48
CA SER A 36 8.28 7.57 15.60
C SER A 36 9.36 8.34 14.80
N GLY A 37 8.97 9.38 14.07
CA GLY A 37 9.81 10.06 13.07
C GLY A 37 9.98 9.27 11.77
N VAL A 38 9.46 8.02 11.72
CA VAL A 38 9.48 7.17 10.53
C VAL A 38 8.23 7.44 9.71
N LYS A 39 8.40 7.73 8.41
CA LYS A 39 7.29 8.01 7.49
C LYS A 39 6.50 6.74 7.16
N ASN A 40 5.20 6.89 6.95
CA ASN A 40 4.33 5.90 6.34
C ASN A 40 4.22 6.24 4.85
N SER A 41 4.66 5.34 3.97
CA SER A 41 4.80 5.66 2.55
C SER A 41 4.46 4.48 1.64
N LEU A 42 4.02 4.86 0.45
CA LEU A 42 3.97 4.03 -0.74
C LEU A 42 4.95 4.61 -1.78
N ILE A 43 5.86 3.80 -2.30
CA ILE A 43 6.84 4.21 -3.30
C ILE A 43 6.72 3.30 -4.52
N ALA A 44 6.79 3.91 -5.72
CA ALA A 44 6.98 3.20 -6.96
C ALA A 44 8.43 3.33 -7.44
N TYR A 45 8.98 2.23 -7.91
CA TYR A 45 10.27 2.17 -8.57
C TYR A 45 10.11 1.57 -9.96
N THR A 46 10.97 1.93 -10.90
CA THR A 46 11.29 1.06 -12.04
C THR A 46 12.57 0.29 -11.71
N VAL A 47 12.67 -0.95 -12.19
CA VAL A 47 13.88 -1.76 -12.03
C VAL A 47 14.75 -1.63 -13.28
N ASN A 48 16.03 -1.31 -13.11
CA ASN A 48 17.00 -1.48 -14.18
C ASN A 48 17.28 -2.98 -14.35
N GLU A 49 16.86 -3.58 -15.45
CA GLU A 49 16.95 -5.04 -15.65
C GLU A 49 18.41 -5.57 -15.71
N THR A 50 19.38 -4.71 -16.02
CA THR A 50 20.79 -5.07 -16.10
C THR A 50 21.49 -4.94 -14.74
N THR A 51 21.28 -3.81 -14.05
CA THR A 51 21.97 -3.52 -12.78
C THR A 51 21.17 -3.92 -11.54
N LEU A 52 19.89 -4.23 -11.70
CA LEU A 52 18.90 -4.45 -10.64
C LEU A 52 18.70 -3.26 -9.70
N GLU A 53 19.12 -2.06 -10.12
CA GLU A 53 18.90 -0.84 -9.36
C GLU A 53 17.43 -0.43 -9.38
N LEU A 54 16.91 -0.01 -8.22
CA LEU A 54 15.58 0.57 -8.09
C LEU A 54 15.66 2.08 -8.32
N ILE A 55 15.04 2.56 -9.40
CA ILE A 55 14.98 3.98 -9.76
C ILE A 55 13.62 4.53 -9.30
N PRO A 56 13.57 5.50 -8.37
CA PRO A 56 12.32 6.05 -7.87
C PRO A 56 11.51 6.70 -8.99
N LEU A 57 10.22 6.41 -9.04
CA LEU A 57 9.27 7.04 -9.96
C LEU A 57 8.34 8.00 -9.24
N ALA A 58 7.77 7.57 -8.10
CA ALA A 58 6.82 8.37 -7.34
C ALA A 58 6.82 7.94 -5.89
N GLU A 59 6.50 8.86 -4.99
CA GLU A 59 6.23 8.56 -3.58
C GLU A 59 4.91 9.23 -3.16
N HIS A 60 4.10 8.47 -2.43
CA HIS A 60 2.96 8.98 -1.69
C HIS A 60 3.24 8.75 -0.21
N GLN A 61 3.41 9.84 0.53
CA GLN A 61 3.54 9.82 1.97
C GLN A 61 2.15 9.98 2.59
N PHE A 62 1.75 9.01 3.40
CA PHE A 62 0.52 9.09 4.19
C PHE A 62 0.68 10.09 5.33
N SER A 63 -0.44 10.53 5.89
CA SER A 63 -0.42 11.42 7.04
C SER A 63 0.29 10.78 8.23
N LYS A 64 0.88 11.60 9.10
CA LYS A 64 1.55 11.13 10.32
C LYS A 64 0.59 10.49 11.32
N GLN A 65 -0.70 10.83 11.22
CA GLN A 65 -1.76 10.27 12.06
C GLN A 65 -2.29 8.94 11.53
N GLU A 66 -2.02 8.62 10.27
CA GLU A 66 -2.47 7.38 9.62
C GLU A 66 -1.46 6.27 9.88
N ASP A 67 -1.90 5.02 9.71
CA ASP A 67 -1.05 3.85 9.94
C ASP A 67 -0.10 3.57 8.76
N ALA A 68 0.77 2.58 8.92
CA ALA A 68 1.60 2.05 7.84
C ALA A 68 0.73 1.35 6.77
N CYS A 69 1.26 1.28 5.54
CA CYS A 69 0.66 0.45 4.50
C CYS A 69 0.93 -1.03 4.78
N MET A 70 -0.11 -1.77 5.15
CA MET A 70 -0.03 -3.17 5.59
C MET A 70 -0.28 -4.18 4.47
N SER A 71 -0.92 -3.77 3.37
CA SER A 71 -1.15 -4.65 2.22
C SER A 71 -1.24 -3.87 0.92
N LEU A 72 -0.87 -4.52 -0.19
CA LEU A 72 -0.96 -3.98 -1.55
C LEU A 72 -1.55 -5.02 -2.50
N ALA A 73 -2.34 -4.54 -3.47
CA ALA A 73 -2.82 -5.30 -4.61
C ALA A 73 -2.77 -4.45 -5.86
N VAL A 74 -2.21 -4.95 -6.96
CA VAL A 74 -2.17 -4.23 -8.23
C VAL A 74 -3.21 -4.79 -9.20
N HIS A 75 -3.95 -3.91 -9.86
CA HIS A 75 -4.91 -4.32 -10.87
C HIS A 75 -4.15 -4.97 -12.05
N PRO A 76 -4.58 -6.14 -12.56
CA PRO A 76 -3.82 -6.90 -13.55
C PRO A 76 -3.71 -6.22 -14.93
N LYS A 77 -4.54 -5.21 -15.21
CA LYS A 77 -4.64 -4.56 -16.53
C LYS A 77 -4.62 -3.03 -16.51
N GLU A 78 -4.85 -2.42 -15.36
CA GLU A 78 -5.03 -0.98 -15.24
C GLU A 78 -3.92 -0.41 -14.37
N LYS A 79 -3.62 0.88 -14.50
CA LYS A 79 -2.62 1.57 -13.68
C LYS A 79 -3.18 1.97 -12.30
N THR A 80 -3.93 1.04 -11.71
CA THR A 80 -4.67 1.19 -10.46
C THR A 80 -4.24 0.10 -9.51
N PHE A 81 -4.18 0.44 -8.24
CA PHE A 81 -3.80 -0.49 -7.18
C PHE A 81 -4.48 -0.06 -5.88
N VAL A 82 -4.46 -0.98 -4.92
CA VAL A 82 -5.07 -0.81 -3.61
C VAL A 82 -4.00 -0.88 -2.54
N ALA A 83 -4.09 0.02 -1.57
CA ALA A 83 -3.29 0.01 -0.35
C ALA A 83 -4.18 -0.12 0.88
N GLY A 84 -3.84 -1.06 1.77
CA GLY A 84 -4.46 -1.19 3.09
C GLY A 84 -3.74 -0.31 4.11
N VAL A 85 -4.37 0.80 4.49
CA VAL A 85 -3.81 1.83 5.39
C VAL A 85 -4.94 2.35 6.27
N ASN A 86 -4.91 2.02 7.56
CA ASN A 86 -5.89 2.57 8.51
C ASN A 86 -5.83 4.10 8.55
N CYS A 87 -6.99 4.72 8.73
CA CYS A 87 -7.11 6.15 8.98
C CYS A 87 -6.55 6.51 10.36
N SER A 88 -6.78 7.75 10.83
CA SER A 88 -6.34 8.13 12.16
C SER A 88 -7.00 7.29 13.24
N ALA A 89 -6.37 7.15 14.41
CA ALA A 89 -6.97 6.45 15.54
C ALA A 89 -8.35 7.04 15.93
N GLU A 90 -8.56 8.34 15.69
CA GLU A 90 -9.85 9.00 15.89
C GLU A 90 -10.90 8.50 14.90
N ASP A 91 -10.58 8.48 13.60
CA ASP A 91 -11.49 7.97 12.56
C ASP A 91 -11.80 6.48 12.74
N VAL A 92 -10.80 5.69 13.16
CA VAL A 92 -11.00 4.27 13.49
C VAL A 92 -11.99 4.14 14.64
N LYS A 93 -11.85 4.97 15.67
CA LYS A 93 -12.73 4.97 16.84
C LYS A 93 -14.15 5.41 16.51
N THR A 94 -14.37 6.34 15.58
CA THR A 94 -15.72 6.73 15.13
C THR A 94 -16.33 5.73 14.14
N GLY A 95 -15.55 4.73 13.71
CA GLY A 95 -15.97 3.71 12.76
C GLY A 95 -15.86 4.15 11.30
N GLU A 96 -15.20 5.29 11.03
CA GLU A 96 -14.97 5.90 9.72
C GLU A 96 -13.62 5.49 9.11
N ASN A 97 -13.17 4.27 9.40
CA ASN A 97 -11.91 3.74 8.88
C ASN A 97 -12.01 3.37 7.39
N LEU A 98 -11.72 4.31 6.50
CA LEU A 98 -11.63 4.11 5.05
C LEU A 98 -10.28 3.46 4.66
N ASN A 99 -10.03 2.29 5.21
CA ASN A 99 -8.71 1.66 5.23
C ASN A 99 -8.25 1.12 3.86
N CYS A 100 -9.17 0.79 2.97
CA CYS A 100 -8.87 0.23 1.65
C CYS A 100 -8.85 1.35 0.61
N ARG A 101 -7.66 1.87 0.28
CA ARG A 101 -7.48 3.02 -0.62
C ARG A 101 -7.22 2.58 -2.03
N VAL A 102 -8.01 3.05 -2.98
CA VAL A 102 -7.79 2.87 -4.42
C VAL A 102 -7.00 4.06 -4.95
N LEU A 103 -5.78 3.79 -5.41
CA LEU A 103 -4.89 4.79 -5.98
C LEU A 103 -4.55 4.42 -7.42
N TYR A 104 -4.13 5.44 -8.17
CA TYR A 104 -3.58 5.27 -9.52
C TYR A 104 -2.34 6.14 -9.67
N MET A 105 -1.53 5.80 -10.67
CA MET A 105 -0.36 6.59 -11.03
C MET A 105 -0.58 7.30 -12.37
N ALA A 106 -0.42 8.62 -12.35
CA ALA A 106 -0.42 9.46 -13.55
C ALA A 106 0.73 10.47 -13.46
N ALA A 107 1.48 10.62 -14.55
CA ALA A 107 2.60 11.57 -14.64
C ALA A 107 3.54 11.54 -13.42
N GLU A 108 4.00 10.34 -13.03
CA GLU A 108 4.95 10.13 -11.91
C GLU A 108 4.42 10.61 -10.55
N LYS A 109 3.10 10.71 -10.42
CA LYS A 109 2.43 11.05 -9.17
C LYS A 109 1.34 10.04 -8.86
N PHE A 110 1.19 9.78 -7.57
CA PHE A 110 0.05 9.05 -7.08
C PHE A 110 -1.15 9.97 -6.91
N SER A 111 -2.32 9.44 -7.20
CA SER A 111 -3.60 10.10 -6.97
C SER A 111 -4.57 9.09 -6.38
N GLN A 112 -5.33 9.53 -5.37
CA GLN A 112 -6.36 8.70 -4.76
C GLN A 112 -7.67 8.90 -5.51
N ASN A 113 -8.35 7.80 -5.85
CA ASN A 113 -9.65 7.82 -6.53
C ASN A 113 -10.78 7.60 -5.52
N ARG A 114 -10.73 6.48 -4.78
CA ARG A 114 -11.77 6.05 -3.84
C ARG A 114 -11.15 5.40 -2.61
N ALA A 115 -11.90 5.29 -1.54
CA ALA A 115 -11.53 4.50 -0.38
C ALA A 115 -12.76 3.79 0.20
N TYR A 116 -12.54 2.62 0.79
CA TYR A 116 -13.59 1.75 1.32
C TYR A 116 -13.24 1.30 2.73
N LYS A 117 -14.27 1.19 3.58
CA LYS A 117 -14.17 0.46 4.84
C LYS A 117 -14.29 -1.04 4.56
N THR A 118 -13.28 -1.80 4.97
CA THR A 118 -13.22 -3.26 4.76
C THR A 118 -12.93 -4.04 6.05
N ILE A 119 -12.71 -3.34 7.15
CA ILE A 119 -12.58 -3.90 8.50
C ILE A 119 -13.93 -3.70 9.21
N GLY A 120 -14.49 -4.78 9.73
CA GLY A 120 -15.81 -4.83 10.38
C GLY A 120 -15.76 -4.70 11.90
N GLY A 121 -14.69 -5.16 12.55
CA GLY A 121 -14.53 -5.22 14.00
C GLY A 121 -14.17 -3.87 14.61
N GLY A 122 -15.01 -3.43 15.55
CA GLY A 122 -14.66 -2.61 16.72
C GLY A 122 -14.07 -1.20 16.49
N GLN A 123 -14.28 -0.32 17.45
CA GLN A 123 -13.57 0.96 17.56
C GLN A 123 -12.09 0.79 17.98
N GLU A 124 -11.56 -0.43 17.82
CA GLU A 124 -10.25 -0.85 18.33
C GLU A 124 -9.20 -0.63 17.24
N SER A 125 -8.13 0.09 17.58
CA SER A 125 -7.10 0.51 16.62
C SER A 125 -6.13 -0.60 16.21
N THR A 126 -6.35 -1.85 16.64
CA THR A 126 -5.40 -2.94 16.42
C THR A 126 -5.67 -3.73 15.15
N ASP A 127 -6.88 -3.65 14.60
CA ASP A 127 -7.24 -4.38 13.39
C ASP A 127 -6.82 -3.67 12.11
N TYR A 128 -6.31 -4.42 11.13
CA TYR A 128 -5.86 -3.88 9.86
C TYR A 128 -6.14 -4.83 8.69
N GLN A 129 -6.16 -4.27 7.48
CA GLN A 129 -6.26 -5.07 6.25
C GLN A 129 -4.94 -5.80 6.00
N LYS A 130 -4.94 -7.09 6.30
CA LYS A 130 -3.78 -7.98 6.18
C LYS A 130 -3.47 -8.36 4.73
N THR A 131 -4.49 -8.48 3.89
CA THR A 131 -4.31 -8.89 2.49
C THR A 131 -5.35 -8.25 1.57
N ALA A 132 -4.97 -8.09 0.31
CA ALA A 132 -5.86 -7.69 -0.77
C ALA A 132 -5.41 -8.38 -2.07
N ARG A 133 -6.35 -8.83 -2.90
CA ARG A 133 -6.08 -9.45 -4.20
C ARG A 133 -7.17 -9.09 -5.20
N PHE A 134 -6.76 -8.70 -6.40
CA PHE A 134 -7.67 -8.63 -7.54
C PHE A 134 -7.91 -10.03 -8.13
N SER A 135 -9.11 -10.25 -8.68
CA SER A 135 -9.36 -11.39 -9.55
C SER A 135 -8.45 -11.33 -10.79
N PRO A 136 -8.13 -12.46 -11.45
CA PRO A 136 -7.27 -12.46 -12.63
C PRO A 136 -7.74 -11.53 -13.76
N ASP A 137 -9.05 -11.33 -13.88
CA ASP A 137 -9.64 -10.42 -14.87
C ASP A 137 -9.75 -8.97 -14.39
N GLY A 138 -9.48 -8.70 -13.11
CA GLY A 138 -9.52 -7.39 -12.46
C GLY A 138 -10.89 -6.94 -11.97
N LYS A 139 -11.96 -7.68 -12.25
CA LYS A 139 -13.34 -7.25 -11.95
C LYS A 139 -13.70 -7.24 -10.47
N PHE A 140 -13.03 -8.07 -9.68
CA PHE A 140 -13.29 -8.19 -8.25
C PHE A 140 -12.03 -7.90 -7.46
N LEU A 141 -12.24 -7.29 -6.29
CA LEU A 141 -11.22 -7.14 -5.26
C LEU A 141 -11.70 -7.91 -4.03
N LEU A 142 -10.83 -8.76 -3.50
CA LEU A 142 -11.03 -9.41 -2.20
C LEU A 142 -10.03 -8.83 -1.21
N THR A 143 -10.51 -8.44 -0.03
CA THR A 143 -9.69 -8.05 1.12
C THR A 143 -9.82 -9.10 2.21
N GLY A 144 -8.83 -9.16 3.08
CA GLY A 144 -8.90 -9.94 4.31
C GLY A 144 -8.25 -9.16 5.44
N ALA A 145 -8.94 -9.03 6.55
CA ALA A 145 -8.53 -8.25 7.72
C ALA A 145 -8.27 -9.14 8.95
N THR A 146 -7.63 -8.57 9.97
CA THR A 146 -7.24 -9.30 11.20
C THR A 146 -8.42 -9.58 12.13
N ASP A 147 -9.53 -8.89 11.95
CA ASP A 147 -10.80 -9.09 12.64
C ASP A 147 -11.62 -10.28 12.09
N GLY A 148 -11.14 -10.91 11.01
CA GLY A 148 -11.78 -12.05 10.36
C GLY A 148 -12.73 -11.71 9.21
N MET A 149 -12.76 -10.45 8.74
CA MET A 149 -13.52 -10.01 7.57
C MET A 149 -12.74 -10.10 6.25
#